data_AF-A0A8S3FN63-F1
#
_entry.id   AF-A0A8S3FN63-F1
#
_cell.length_a   1.000
_cell.length_b   1.000
_cell.length_c   1.000
_cell.angle_alpha   90.00
_cell.angle_beta   90.00
_cell.angle_gamma   90.00
#
_symmetry.space_group_name_H-M   'P 1'
#
loop_
_entity.id
_entity.type
_entity.pdbx_description
1 polymer ?
#
loop_
_entity_poly.entity_id
_entity_poly.type
_entity_poly.pdbx_seq_one_letter_code
_entity_poly.pdbx_strand_id
1 'polypeptide(L)'
;MDTSRYIQSCNPARFVVTFTLLIFSILFALKLDGYISISYWLIFLPLFIWKIFVVIGACTGIFFWCKNGDRDRIIRAPDNDCRALIIYFFLHIFIFIFEILTCDKLENNLEIRWI
;
A
#
# COMPACT_ATOMS: atom_id res chain seq x y z
N MET A 1 -32.74 -13.10 5.41
CA MET A 1 -31.84 -12.03 4.90
C MET A 1 -30.43 -12.60 4.90
N ASP A 2 -29.96 -13.07 3.75
CA ASP A 2 -28.69 -13.82 3.61
C ASP A 2 -27.48 -12.89 3.70
N THR A 3 -27.06 -12.58 4.92
CA THR A 3 -25.86 -11.77 5.21
C THR A 3 -24.57 -12.42 4.69
N SER A 4 -24.55 -13.75 4.53
CA SER A 4 -23.40 -14.51 4.00
C SER A 4 -23.01 -14.11 2.57
N ARG A 5 -23.98 -13.78 1.70
CA ARG A 5 -23.71 -13.36 0.31
C ARG A 5 -23.05 -12.00 0.19
N TYR A 6 -23.30 -11.09 1.14
CA TYR A 6 -22.70 -9.75 1.17
C TYR A 6 -21.24 -9.78 1.65
N ILE A 7 -20.91 -10.69 2.56
CA ILE A 7 -19.53 -10.88 3.03
C ILE A 7 -18.72 -11.61 1.95
N GLN A 8 -19.33 -12.53 1.20
CA GLN A 8 -18.67 -13.26 0.11
C GLN A 8 -18.40 -12.40 -1.14
N SER A 9 -19.13 -11.30 -1.35
CA SER A 9 -18.86 -10.34 -2.43
C SER A 9 -17.81 -9.29 -2.05
N CYS A 10 -17.43 -9.19 -0.77
CA CYS A 10 -16.32 -8.35 -0.36
C CYS A 10 -15.02 -8.96 -0.89
N ASN A 11 -14.39 -8.28 -1.84
CA ASN A 11 -13.01 -8.57 -2.19
C ASN A 11 -12.15 -8.34 -0.92
N PRO A 12 -11.60 -9.40 -0.31
CA PRO A 12 -10.94 -9.30 0.99
C PRO A 12 -9.75 -8.35 0.95
N ALA A 13 -9.04 -8.27 -0.18
CA ALA A 13 -7.94 -7.33 -0.36
C ALA A 13 -8.42 -5.88 -0.32
N ARG A 14 -9.53 -5.56 -1.01
CA ARG A 14 -10.10 -4.19 -0.99
C ARG A 14 -10.60 -3.80 0.40
N PHE A 15 -11.19 -4.76 1.11
CA PHE A 15 -11.64 -4.55 2.48
C PHE A 15 -10.46 -4.23 3.41
N VAL A 16 -9.38 -5.01 3.36
CA VAL A 16 -8.19 -4.76 4.18
C VAL A 16 -7.59 -3.39 3.88
N VAL A 17 -7.42 -3.01 2.60
CA VAL A 17 -6.93 -1.67 2.22
C VAL A 17 -7.77 -0.57 2.85
N THR A 18 -9.10 -0.69 2.69
CA THR A 18 -10.05 0.33 3.14
C THR A 18 -10.03 0.46 4.65
N PHE A 19 -9.99 -0.68 5.35
CA PHE A 19 -9.94 -0.73 6.80
C PHE A 19 -8.63 -0.15 7.35
N THR A 20 -7.49 -0.47 6.73
CA THR A 20 -6.18 0.10 7.09
C THR A 20 -6.14 1.61 6.88
N LEU A 21 -6.68 2.11 5.76
CA LEU A 21 -6.79 3.56 5.50
C LEU A 21 -7.69 4.26 6.51
N LEU A 22 -8.80 3.63 6.89
CA LEU A 22 -9.73 4.17 7.89
C LEU A 22 -9.06 4.28 9.26
N ILE A 23 -8.37 3.23 9.71
CA ILE A 23 -7.61 3.26 10.97
C ILE A 23 -6.56 4.36 10.94
N PHE A 24 -5.78 4.45 9.86
CA PHE A 24 -4.81 5.52 9.67
C PHE A 24 -5.45 6.90 9.78
N SER A 25 -6.57 7.13 9.08
CA SER A 25 -7.27 8.41 9.09
C SER A 25 -7.76 8.80 10.48
N ILE A 26 -8.26 7.85 11.27
CA ILE A 26 -8.73 8.09 12.64
C ILE A 26 -7.54 8.43 13.56
N LEU A 27 -6.46 7.63 13.50
CA LEU A 27 -5.26 7.86 14.31
C LEU A 27 -4.61 9.21 13.98
N PHE A 28 -4.57 9.55 12.68
CA PHE A 28 -4.03 10.80 12.20
C PHE A 28 -4.87 12.00 12.67
N ALA A 29 -6.20 11.92 12.59
CA ALA A 29 -7.09 12.96 13.11
C ALA A 29 -6.92 13.15 14.62
N LEU A 30 -6.90 12.06 15.41
CA LEU A 30 -6.71 12.13 16.86
C LEU A 30 -5.36 12.75 17.26
N LYS A 31 -4.32 12.51 16.46
CA LYS A 31 -3.01 13.13 16.66
C LYS A 31 -3.03 14.63 16.37
N LEU A 32 -3.70 15.04 15.28
CA LEU A 32 -3.88 16.46 14.94
C LEU A 32 -4.69 17.22 15.99
N ASP A 33 -5.69 16.56 16.57
CA ASP A 33 -6.50 17.11 17.66
C ASP A 33 -5.74 17.16 19.01
N GLY A 34 -4.50 16.65 19.05
CA GLY A 34 -3.65 16.69 20.25
C GLY A 34 -4.03 15.67 21.34
N TYR A 35 -4.97 14.75 21.07
CA TYR A 35 -5.38 13.72 22.04
C TYR A 35 -4.29 12.67 22.29
N ILE A 36 -3.41 12.41 21.32
CA ILE A 36 -2.38 11.37 21.42
C ILE A 36 -0.99 11.96 21.17
N SER A 37 -0.03 11.74 22.07
CA SER A 37 1.36 12.21 21.95
C SER A 37 2.33 11.19 21.31
N ILE A 38 1.83 10.16 20.62
CA ILE A 38 2.66 9.13 19.96
C ILE A 38 3.42 9.67 18.75
N SER A 39 4.55 9.04 18.41
CA SER A 39 5.34 9.33 17.21
C SER A 39 4.52 9.12 15.93
N TYR A 40 4.74 9.97 14.92
CA TYR A 40 4.08 9.84 13.63
C TYR A 40 4.46 8.54 12.91
N TRP A 41 5.64 7.99 13.18
CA TRP A 41 6.05 6.67 12.68
C TRP A 41 5.07 5.57 13.03
N LEU A 42 4.48 5.63 14.24
CA LEU A 42 3.53 4.61 14.70
C LEU A 42 2.15 4.78 14.04
N ILE A 43 1.78 6.02 13.71
CA ILE A 43 0.51 6.34 13.04
C ILE A 43 0.52 5.82 11.60
N PHE A 44 1.66 5.94 10.90
CA PHE A 44 1.84 5.46 9.52
C PHE A 44 2.10 3.95 9.42
N LEU A 45 2.41 3.28 10.53
CA LEU A 45 2.75 1.85 10.57
C LEU A 45 1.71 0.93 9.90
N PRO A 46 0.38 1.12 10.08
CA PRO A 46 -0.63 0.32 9.37
C PRO A 46 -0.51 0.42 7.84
N LEU A 47 -0.20 1.62 7.31
CA LEU A 47 -0.01 1.83 5.86
C LEU A 47 1.24 1.11 5.35
N PHE A 48 2.34 1.17 6.10
CA PHE A 48 3.59 0.51 5.74
C PHE A 48 3.42 -1.01 5.66
N ILE A 49 2.75 -1.62 6.64
CA ILE A 49 2.52 -3.09 6.64
C ILE A 49 1.76 -3.52 5.38
N TRP A 50 0.65 -2.85 5.05
CA TRP A 50 -0.14 -3.21 3.89
C TRP A 50 0.65 -3.04 2.58
N LYS A 51 1.40 -1.94 2.44
CA LYS A 51 2.22 -1.70 1.25
C LYS A 51 3.33 -2.72 1.07
N ILE A 52 3.99 -3.13 2.15
CA ILE A 52 5.00 -4.19 2.10
C ILE A 52 4.37 -5.50 1.60
N PHE A 53 3.16 -5.82 2.05
CA PHE A 53 2.43 -7.01 1.58
C PHE A 53 2.16 -6.95 0.07
N VAL A 54 1.74 -5.79 -0.45
CA VAL A 54 1.52 -5.58 -1.90
C VAL A 54 2.81 -5.72 -2.68
N VAL A 55 3.92 -5.15 -2.19
CA VAL A 55 5.24 -5.24 -2.84
C VAL A 55 5.74 -6.69 -2.87
N ILE A 56 5.61 -7.43 -1.77
CA ILE A 56 5.96 -8.86 -1.72
C ILE A 56 5.09 -9.67 -2.69
N GLY A 57 3.79 -9.38 -2.76
CA GLY A 57 2.87 -10.01 -3.71
C GLY A 57 3.29 -9.76 -5.17
N ALA A 58 3.65 -8.51 -5.50
CA ALA A 58 4.15 -8.17 -6.84
C ALA A 58 5.48 -8.87 -7.14
N CYS A 59 6.43 -8.87 -6.20
CA CYS A 59 7.72 -9.53 -6.35
C CYS A 59 7.57 -11.05 -6.54
N THR A 60 6.71 -11.70 -5.75
CA THR A 60 6.47 -13.15 -5.91
C THR A 60 5.77 -13.45 -7.24
N GLY A 61 4.83 -12.62 -7.69
CA GLY A 61 4.21 -12.74 -9.01
C GLY A 61 5.22 -12.63 -10.16
N ILE A 62 6.11 -11.63 -10.12
CA ILE A 62 7.20 -11.46 -11.09
C ILE A 62 8.18 -12.64 -11.01
N PHE A 63 8.56 -13.07 -9.80
CA PHE A 63 9.50 -14.17 -9.59
C PHE A 63 8.96 -15.50 -10.15
N PHE A 64 7.71 -15.84 -9.86
CA PHE A 64 7.04 -17.01 -10.43
C PHE A 64 6.93 -16.92 -11.95
N TRP A 65 6.62 -15.73 -12.49
CA TRP A 65 6.65 -15.50 -13.94
C TRP A 65 8.05 -15.75 -14.50
N CYS A 66 9.11 -15.15 -13.96
CA CYS A 66 10.47 -15.35 -14.46
C CYS A 66 10.90 -16.83 -14.38
N LYS A 67 10.48 -17.57 -13.35
CA LYS A 67 10.87 -18.97 -13.14
C LYS A 67 10.11 -19.96 -14.02
N ASN A 68 8.81 -19.77 -14.24
CA ASN A 68 7.95 -20.70 -14.99
C ASN A 68 7.59 -20.19 -16.39
N GLY A 69 7.92 -18.94 -16.72
CA GLY A 69 7.47 -18.24 -17.90
C GLY A 69 7.99 -18.80 -19.22
N ASP A 70 9.09 -19.56 -19.22
CA ASP A 70 9.62 -20.14 -20.46
C ASP A 70 8.65 -21.17 -21.10
N ARG A 71 7.73 -21.75 -20.32
CA ARG A 71 6.69 -22.68 -20.81
C ARG A 71 5.42 -21.98 -21.31
N ASP A 72 5.07 -20.82 -20.78
CA ASP A 72 3.80 -20.11 -21.07
C ASP A 72 3.94 -18.97 -22.10
N ARG A 73 5.17 -18.57 -22.44
CA ARG A 73 5.46 -17.52 -23.44
C ARG A 73 5.05 -17.86 -24.87
N ILE A 74 4.85 -19.15 -25.18
CA ILE A 74 4.49 -19.61 -26.53
C ILE A 74 2.98 -19.51 -26.79
N ILE A 75 2.14 -19.49 -25.75
CA ILE A 75 0.67 -19.58 -25.88
C ILE A 75 -0.03 -18.24 -25.61
N ARG A 76 0.59 -17.31 -24.88
CA ARG A 76 -0.05 -16.07 -24.44
C ARG A 76 0.58 -14.85 -25.13
N ALA A 77 -0.23 -14.08 -25.86
CA ALA A 77 0.18 -12.80 -26.42
C ALA A 77 0.78 -11.90 -25.32
N PRO A 78 2.03 -11.41 -25.46
CA PRO A 78 2.69 -10.64 -24.42
C PRO A 78 2.58 -9.15 -24.73
N ASP A 79 1.77 -8.36 -24.03
CA ASP A 79 2.10 -6.93 -23.84
C ASP A 79 1.41 -6.16 -22.72
N ASN A 80 0.15 -6.37 -22.33
CA ASN A 80 -0.51 -5.41 -21.42
C ASN A 80 -0.40 -5.71 -19.92
N ASP A 81 -0.49 -6.97 -19.47
CA ASP A 81 -0.52 -7.28 -18.04
C ASP A 81 0.83 -7.01 -17.34
N CYS A 82 1.93 -7.28 -18.04
CA CYS A 82 3.28 -7.02 -17.55
C CYS A 82 3.55 -5.50 -17.40
N ARG A 83 3.10 -4.71 -18.39
CA ARG A 83 3.21 -3.24 -18.36
C ARG A 83 2.40 -2.65 -17.21
N ALA A 84 1.18 -3.14 -17.01
CA ALA A 84 0.35 -2.73 -15.89
C ALA A 84 1.04 -3.03 -14.56
N LEU A 85 1.58 -4.23 -14.36
CA LEU A 85 2.28 -4.62 -13.13
C LEU A 85 3.48 -3.72 -12.81
N ILE A 86 4.27 -3.33 -13.81
CA ILE A 86 5.41 -2.42 -13.64
C ILE A 86 4.92 -1.02 -13.21
N ILE A 87 3.88 -0.49 -13.85
CA ILE A 87 3.30 0.81 -13.49
C ILE A 87 2.76 0.78 -12.06
N TYR A 88 2.03 -0.27 -11.69
CA TYR A 88 1.52 -0.44 -10.32
C TYR A 88 2.66 -0.51 -9.30
N PHE A 89 3.72 -1.27 -9.59
CA PHE A 89 4.89 -1.38 -8.70
C PHE A 89 5.59 -0.03 -8.52
N PHE A 90 5.83 0.69 -9.61
CA PHE A 90 6.45 2.02 -9.58
C PHE A 90 5.61 3.01 -8.76
N LEU A 91 4.30 3.04 -8.99
CA LEU A 91 3.37 3.89 -8.25
C LEU A 91 3.34 3.55 -6.76
N HIS A 92 3.35 2.26 -6.39
CA HIS A 92 3.42 1.86 -4.99
C HIS A 92 4.72 2.28 -4.30
N ILE A 93 5.87 2.15 -4.96
CA ILE A 93 7.15 2.65 -4.46
C ILE A 93 7.11 4.17 -4.30
N PHE A 94 6.60 4.89 -5.30
CA PHE A 94 6.52 6.34 -5.29
C PHE A 94 5.69 6.84 -4.09
N ILE A 95 4.49 6.28 -3.87
CA ILE A 95 3.65 6.65 -2.73
C ILE A 95 4.32 6.23 -1.41
N PHE A 96 5.05 5.11 -1.38
CA PHE A 96 5.77 4.68 -0.17
C PHE A 96 6.88 5.67 0.22
N ILE A 97 7.67 6.15 -0.75
CA ILE A 97 8.68 7.19 -0.52
C ILE A 97 8.03 8.48 -0.03
N PHE A 98 6.92 8.89 -0.67
CA PHE A 98 6.17 10.07 -0.26
C PHE A 98 5.67 9.98 1.20
N GLU A 99 5.17 8.83 1.62
CA GLU A 99 4.73 8.61 3.00
C GLU A 99 5.89 8.67 3.99
N ILE A 100 7.04 8.07 3.67
CA ILE A 100 8.25 8.16 4.51
C ILE A 100 8.68 9.62 4.67
N LEU A 101 8.76 10.36 3.57
CA LEU A 101 9.13 11.79 3.59
C LEU A 101 8.12 12.61 4.39
N THR A 102 6.83 12.33 4.25
CA THR A 102 5.79 13.01 5.03
C THR A 102 5.92 12.70 6.52
N CYS A 103 6.16 11.44 6.87
CA CYS A 103 6.38 11.01 8.25
C CYS A 103 7.60 11.69 8.87
N ASP A 104 8.71 11.75 8.14
CA ASP A 104 9.94 12.42 8.60
C ASP A 104 9.73 13.92 8.81
N LYS A 105 9.03 14.56 7.87
CA LYS A 105 8.65 15.97 7.96
C LYS A 105 7.76 16.26 9.17
N LEU A 106 6.81 15.38 9.48
CA LEU A 106 5.87 15.54 10.57
C LEU A 106 6.52 15.27 11.95
N GLU A 107 7.41 14.29 12.03
CA GLU A 107 8.11 13.91 13.27
C GLU A 107 9.15 14.95 13.66
N ASN A 108 10.05 15.29 12.74
CA ASN A 108 11.16 16.20 13.04
C ASN A 108 10.70 17.67 13.07
N ASN A 109 9.41 17.92 12.78
CA ASN A 109 8.82 19.24 12.68
C ASN A 109 9.76 20.19 11.92
N LEU A 110 10.41 19.67 10.87
CA LEU A 110 11.50 20.35 10.17
C LEU A 110 10.92 21.68 9.73
N GLU A 111 11.23 22.77 10.41
CA GLU A 111 10.93 24.09 9.92
C GLU A 111 11.69 24.19 8.60
N ILE A 112 11.00 23.94 7.47
CA ILE A 112 11.48 24.40 6.19
C ILE A 112 11.32 25.90 6.35
N ARG A 113 12.36 26.51 6.90
CA ARG A 113 12.59 27.94 6.93
C ARG A 113 12.73 28.32 5.47
N TRP A 114 11.59 28.52 4.82
CA TRP A 114 11.51 29.17 3.54
C TRP A 114 12.21 30.51 3.74
N ILE A 115 13.34 30.65 3.04
CA ILE A 115 14.05 31.92 2.88
C ILE A 115 13.06 33.00 2.50
#